data_AF-A0A9D1DZ13-F1
#
_entry.id   AF-A0A9D1DZ13-F1
#
_cell.length_a   1.000
_cell.length_b   1.000
_cell.length_c   1.000
_cell.angle_alpha   90.00
_cell.angle_beta   90.00
_cell.angle_gamma   90.00
#
_symmetry.space_group_name_H-M   'P 1'
#
loop_
_entity.id
_entity.type
_entity.pdbx_description
1 polymer ?
#
loop_
_entity_poly.entity_id
_entity_poly.type
_entity_poly.pdbx_seq_one_letter_code
_entity_poly.pdbx_strand_id
1 'polypeptide(L)'
;MRAFLIDFENVKSAGLVGIETLGMEDQVVILYSQNSNTLSFEMHQKILSCEANVEYYQIRRGGKNSLDFQLSTLLGYLLASGLYTHLYIISNDSGFDALYDFWSSQYIPTDCVVYRRPNIANAVAHSALNGLPVKVVEPEEDPGEVDVAVGDSAAYDQFTIEEVLPEPEAEEPV
;
A
#
# COMPACT_ATOMS: atom_id res chain seq x y z
N MET A 1 6.67 -9.30 -6.00
CA MET A 1 6.82 -9.60 -4.55
C MET A 1 5.52 -9.27 -3.80
N ARG A 2 5.39 -9.72 -2.54
CA ARG A 2 4.33 -9.29 -1.61
C ARG A 2 4.97 -8.72 -0.34
N ALA A 3 4.36 -7.70 0.26
CA ALA A 3 4.79 -7.23 1.58
C ALA A 3 3.65 -7.25 2.60
N PHE A 4 4.00 -7.49 3.86
CA PHE A 4 3.10 -7.56 5.00
C PHE A 4 3.55 -6.53 6.04
N LEU A 5 2.82 -5.42 6.11
CA LEU A 5 3.04 -4.31 7.03
C LEU A 5 2.21 -4.56 8.30
N ILE A 6 2.86 -4.97 9.39
CA ILE A 6 2.21 -5.38 10.62
C ILE A 6 2.10 -4.19 11.57
N ASP A 7 0.88 -3.82 11.91
CA ASP A 7 0.56 -2.91 13.00
C ASP A 7 0.55 -3.69 14.32
N PHE A 8 1.73 -3.91 14.89
CA PHE A 8 1.88 -4.76 16.06
C PHE A 8 1.23 -4.17 17.32
N GLU A 9 0.96 -2.87 17.36
CA GLU A 9 0.21 -2.26 18.47
C GLU A 9 -1.24 -2.75 18.50
N ASN A 10 -1.86 -2.85 17.33
CA ASN A 10 -3.25 -3.26 17.18
C ASN A 10 -3.44 -4.78 17.27
N VAL A 11 -2.65 -5.56 16.52
CA VAL A 11 -2.88 -7.02 16.39
C VAL A 11 -1.98 -7.89 17.26
N LYS A 12 -0.86 -7.35 17.76
CA LYS A 12 0.14 -8.08 18.56
C LYS A 12 0.53 -9.40 17.86
N SER A 13 0.78 -10.46 18.64
CA SER A 13 1.09 -11.80 18.13
C SER A 13 -0.02 -12.40 17.25
N ALA A 14 -1.28 -11.99 17.41
CA ALA A 14 -2.38 -12.53 16.60
C ALA A 14 -2.25 -12.14 15.11
N GLY A 15 -1.63 -11.00 14.81
CA GLY A 15 -1.35 -10.58 13.44
C GLY A 15 -0.33 -11.45 12.73
N LEU A 16 0.60 -12.05 13.48
CA LEU A 16 1.71 -12.84 12.93
C LEU A 16 1.35 -14.31 12.66
N VAL A 17 0.11 -14.71 12.91
CA VAL A 17 -0.36 -16.07 12.61
C VAL A 17 -0.19 -16.37 11.12
N GLY A 18 0.59 -17.42 10.80
CA GLY A 18 0.90 -17.84 9.44
C GLY A 18 2.21 -17.29 8.88
N ILE A 19 3.03 -16.58 9.66
CA ILE A 19 4.32 -16.06 9.21
C ILE A 19 5.25 -17.17 8.70
N GLU A 20 5.21 -18.35 9.30
CA GLU A 20 6.00 -19.52 8.92
C GLU A 20 5.69 -20.05 7.50
N THR A 21 4.59 -19.59 6.89
CA THR A 21 4.19 -19.99 5.53
C THR A 21 4.73 -19.06 4.44
N LEU A 22 5.36 -17.95 4.82
CA LEU A 22 5.91 -16.97 3.89
C LEU A 22 7.27 -17.43 3.36
N GLY A 23 7.52 -17.12 2.08
CA GLY A 23 8.74 -17.51 1.37
C GLY A 23 9.73 -16.36 1.18
N MET A 24 10.88 -16.65 0.61
CA MET A 24 11.99 -15.70 0.38
C MET A 24 11.64 -14.45 -0.47
N GLU A 25 10.57 -14.50 -1.27
CA GLU A 25 10.07 -13.38 -2.08
C GLU A 25 9.12 -12.44 -1.32
N ASP A 26 8.75 -12.81 -0.10
CA ASP A 26 7.89 -12.03 0.77
C ASP A 26 8.72 -11.14 1.70
N GLN A 27 8.20 -9.95 1.97
CA GLN A 27 8.75 -9.05 2.98
C GLN A 27 7.75 -8.86 4.11
N VAL A 28 8.20 -8.92 5.36
CA VAL A 28 7.41 -8.62 6.55
C VAL A 28 8.04 -7.43 7.24
N VAL A 29 7.26 -6.38 7.47
CA VAL A 29 7.71 -5.22 8.25
C VAL A 29 6.84 -5.12 9.49
N ILE A 30 7.44 -5.30 10.66
CA ILE A 30 6.76 -5.22 11.95
C ILE A 30 6.98 -3.82 12.52
N LEU A 31 5.92 -3.00 12.49
CA LEU A 31 5.89 -1.70 13.12
C LEU A 31 5.37 -1.84 14.55
N TYR A 32 6.14 -1.37 15.52
CA TYR A 32 5.83 -1.55 16.93
C TYR A 32 6.22 -0.35 17.78
N SER A 33 5.46 -0.09 18.84
CA SER A 33 5.71 1.00 19.79
C SER A 33 6.35 0.49 21.08
N GLN A 34 6.81 1.40 21.95
CA GLN A 34 7.30 1.01 23.28
C GLN A 34 6.21 0.31 24.12
N ASN A 35 4.94 0.65 23.90
CA ASN A 35 3.80 0.09 24.62
C ASN A 35 3.42 -1.32 24.11
N SER A 36 3.79 -1.66 22.88
CA SER A 36 3.57 -2.98 22.28
C SER A 36 4.89 -3.51 21.73
N ASN A 37 5.74 -4.05 22.59
CA ASN A 37 7.08 -4.53 22.24
C ASN A 37 7.36 -5.97 22.71
N THR A 38 6.33 -6.69 23.15
CA THR A 38 6.47 -8.03 23.73
C THR A 38 6.05 -9.09 22.74
N LEU A 39 6.95 -10.03 22.44
CA LEU A 39 6.69 -11.24 21.67
C LEU A 39 6.78 -12.47 22.57
N SER A 40 5.91 -13.46 22.35
CA SER A 40 6.03 -14.75 23.01
C SER A 40 7.19 -15.55 22.40
N PHE A 41 7.78 -16.46 23.17
CA PHE A 41 8.83 -17.37 22.66
C PHE A 41 8.33 -18.20 21.47
N GLU A 42 7.10 -18.71 21.54
CA GLU A 42 6.50 -19.45 20.43
C GLU A 42 6.46 -18.61 19.15
N MET A 43 6.06 -17.33 19.24
CA MET A 43 6.03 -16.45 18.08
C MET A 43 7.45 -16.16 17.57
N HIS A 44 8.39 -15.93 18.48
CA HIS A 44 9.79 -15.74 18.11
C HIS A 44 10.36 -16.95 17.34
N GLN A 45 10.02 -18.18 17.75
CA GLN A 45 10.40 -19.38 17.01
C GLN A 45 9.80 -19.43 15.60
N LYS A 46 8.53 -19.04 15.43
CA LYS A 46 7.87 -18.98 14.11
C LYS A 46 8.53 -17.98 13.17
N ILE A 47 8.89 -16.81 13.70
CA ILE A 47 9.63 -15.80 12.95
C ILE A 47 11.00 -16.36 12.51
N LEU A 48 11.73 -17.03 13.40
CA LEU A 48 13.04 -17.61 13.06
C LEU A 48 12.97 -18.74 12.04
N SER A 49 11.85 -19.46 11.97
CA SER A 49 11.64 -20.52 10.97
C SER A 49 11.16 -20.01 9.61
N CYS A 50 10.77 -18.73 9.52
CA CYS A 50 10.27 -18.13 8.29
C CYS A 50 11.42 -17.82 7.32
N GLU A 51 11.19 -18.01 6.02
CA GLU A 51 12.18 -17.69 4.97
C GLU A 51 12.06 -16.24 4.45
N ALA A 52 10.96 -15.54 4.78
CA ALA A 52 10.72 -14.18 4.34
C ALA A 52 11.73 -13.18 4.96
N ASN A 53 11.93 -12.05 4.29
CA ASN A 53 12.71 -10.95 4.87
C ASN A 53 11.89 -10.25 5.95
N VAL A 54 12.27 -10.40 7.23
CA VAL A 54 11.57 -9.80 8.37
C VAL A 54 12.34 -8.61 8.93
N GLU A 55 11.71 -7.44 8.90
CA GLU A 55 12.26 -6.18 9.42
C GLU A 55 11.41 -5.63 10.58
N TYR A 56 12.07 -4.94 11.50
CA TYR A 56 11.44 -4.40 12.72
C TYR A 56 11.66 -2.90 12.82
N TYR A 57 10.58 -2.13 12.77
CA TYR A 57 10.63 -0.67 12.89
C TYR A 57 9.97 -0.21 14.17
N GLN A 58 10.79 0.25 15.12
CA GLN A 58 10.31 0.84 16.36
C GLN A 58 9.91 2.30 16.15
N ILE A 59 8.67 2.65 16.51
CA ILE A 59 8.18 4.03 16.49
C ILE A 59 8.89 4.83 17.61
N ARG A 60 9.68 5.84 17.23
CA ARG A 60 10.52 6.63 18.18
C ARG A 60 9.77 7.73 18.92
N ARG A 61 8.88 8.46 18.24
CA ARG A 61 8.02 9.49 18.85
C ARG A 61 6.59 8.96 18.86
N GLY A 62 6.07 8.77 20.07
CA GLY A 62 4.68 8.39 20.27
C GLY A 62 3.75 9.59 20.14
N GLY A 63 2.57 9.32 19.62
CA GLY A 63 1.47 10.26 19.44
C GLY A 63 0.26 9.47 18.97
N LYS A 64 -0.94 10.03 19.14
CA LYS A 64 -2.15 9.39 18.63
C LYS A 64 -1.97 9.14 17.12
N ASN A 65 -2.14 7.89 16.70
CA ASN A 65 -2.03 7.44 15.29
C ASN A 65 -0.63 7.60 14.65
N SER A 66 0.43 7.80 15.44
CA SER A 66 1.79 7.94 14.88
C SER A 66 2.26 6.69 14.14
N LEU A 67 1.82 5.51 14.57
CA LEU A 67 2.10 4.26 13.86
C LEU A 67 1.41 4.26 12.50
N ASP A 68 0.13 4.62 12.45
CA ASP A 68 -0.66 4.65 11.21
C ASP A 68 -0.05 5.57 10.15
N PHE A 69 0.44 6.74 10.56
CA PHE A 69 1.14 7.67 9.65
C PHE A 69 2.45 7.08 9.12
N GLN A 70 3.24 6.44 9.98
CA GLN A 70 4.51 5.82 9.57
C GLN A 70 4.27 4.60 8.67
N LEU A 71 3.26 3.79 8.98
CA LEU A 71 2.84 2.65 8.16
C LEU A 71 2.37 3.12 6.79
N SER A 72 1.49 4.13 6.74
CA SER A 72 0.97 4.68 5.48
C SER A 72 2.08 5.27 4.61
N THR A 73 3.04 5.97 5.22
CA THR A 73 4.20 6.54 4.52
C THR A 73 5.09 5.43 3.95
N LEU A 74 5.39 4.40 4.74
CA LEU A 74 6.18 3.27 4.29
C LEU A 74 5.49 2.49 3.16
N LEU A 75 4.17 2.30 3.26
CA LEU A 75 3.37 1.65 2.23
C LEU A 75 3.52 2.38 0.89
N GLY A 76 3.39 3.72 0.89
CA GLY A 76 3.59 4.53 -0.31
C GLY A 76 5.02 4.40 -0.87
N TYR A 77 6.03 4.39 0.00
CA TYR A 77 7.43 4.18 -0.40
C TYR A 77 7.65 2.80 -1.06
N LEU A 78 7.10 1.72 -0.48
CA LEU A 78 7.21 0.38 -1.06
C LEU A 78 6.46 0.30 -2.40
N LEU A 79 5.26 0.86 -2.48
CA LEU A 79 4.46 0.86 -3.70
C LEU A 79 5.19 1.58 -4.84
N ALA A 80 5.82 2.73 -4.54
CA ALA A 80 6.59 3.51 -5.52
C ALA A 80 7.82 2.77 -6.10
N SER A 81 8.29 1.69 -5.47
CA SER A 81 9.38 0.87 -6.02
C SER A 81 8.99 0.10 -7.28
N GLY A 82 7.69 -0.14 -7.51
CA GLY A 82 7.19 -0.97 -8.61
C GLY A 82 7.48 -2.47 -8.48
N LEU A 83 8.05 -2.93 -7.36
CA LEU A 83 8.45 -4.34 -7.15
C LEU A 83 7.33 -5.22 -6.56
N TYR A 84 6.34 -4.58 -5.95
CA TYR A 84 5.28 -5.26 -5.22
C TYR A 84 4.03 -5.35 -6.07
N THR A 85 3.42 -6.53 -6.07
CA THR A 85 2.10 -6.76 -6.66
C THR A 85 1.00 -6.67 -5.60
N HIS A 86 1.34 -6.96 -4.34
CA HIS A 86 0.41 -6.94 -3.22
C HIS A 86 1.08 -6.35 -1.99
N LEU A 87 0.40 -5.40 -1.35
CA LEU A 87 0.75 -4.87 -0.05
C LEU A 87 -0.39 -5.16 0.93
N TYR A 88 -0.07 -5.88 2.00
CA TYR A 88 -1.02 -6.25 3.03
C TYR A 88 -0.74 -5.45 4.30
N ILE A 89 -1.75 -4.74 4.78
CA ILE A 89 -1.75 -4.11 6.09
C ILE A 89 -2.36 -5.11 7.06
N ILE A 90 -1.58 -5.54 8.04
CA ILE A 90 -2.06 -6.47 9.05
C ILE A 90 -2.48 -5.67 10.29
N SER A 91 -3.78 -5.34 10.34
CA SER A 91 -4.42 -4.57 11.41
C SER A 91 -5.92 -4.85 11.49
N ASN A 92 -6.50 -4.75 12.68
CA ASN A 92 -7.96 -4.72 12.88
C ASN A 92 -8.54 -3.29 12.81
N ASP A 93 -7.71 -2.26 12.66
CA ASP A 93 -8.17 -0.87 12.51
C ASP A 93 -8.77 -0.63 11.11
N SER A 94 -10.08 -0.36 11.06
CA SER A 94 -10.77 -0.02 9.80
C SER A 94 -10.35 1.32 9.21
N GLY A 95 -9.64 2.17 9.96
CA GLY A 95 -9.06 3.41 9.44
C GLY A 95 -8.12 3.18 8.24
N PHE A 96 -7.46 2.01 8.18
CA PHE A 96 -6.62 1.65 7.03
C PHE A 96 -7.41 1.23 5.78
N ASP A 97 -8.73 1.03 5.86
CA ASP A 97 -9.54 0.77 4.66
C ASP A 97 -9.51 1.97 3.70
N ALA A 98 -9.30 3.19 4.22
CA ALA A 98 -9.08 4.38 3.40
C ALA A 98 -7.84 4.28 2.49
N LEU A 99 -6.82 3.47 2.85
CA LEU A 99 -5.66 3.25 1.98
C LEU A 99 -6.02 2.33 0.81
N TYR A 100 -6.91 1.36 1.00
CA TYR A 100 -7.42 0.58 -0.12
C TYR A 100 -8.17 1.48 -1.10
N ASP A 101 -9.08 2.32 -0.60
CA ASP A 101 -9.86 3.24 -1.45
C ASP A 101 -8.95 4.21 -2.22
N PHE A 102 -7.92 4.75 -1.56
CA PHE A 102 -6.97 5.66 -2.20
C PHE A 102 -6.15 4.98 -3.31
N TRP A 103 -5.55 3.81 -3.02
CA TRP A 103 -4.66 3.14 -3.98
C TRP A 103 -5.40 2.33 -5.04
N SER A 104 -6.69 2.06 -4.87
CA SER A 104 -7.55 1.48 -5.91
C SER A 104 -8.27 2.54 -6.76
N SER A 105 -8.12 3.82 -6.42
CA SER A 105 -8.64 4.93 -7.22
C SER A 105 -7.86 5.13 -8.53
N GLN A 106 -8.40 5.97 -9.42
CA GLN A 106 -7.72 6.35 -10.67
C GLN A 106 -6.72 7.51 -10.49
N TYR A 107 -6.50 7.99 -9.26
CA TYR A 107 -5.59 9.13 -9.03
C TYR A 107 -4.15 8.79 -9.34
N ILE A 108 -3.71 7.56 -9.02
CA ILE A 108 -2.33 7.11 -9.21
C ILE A 108 -2.37 5.71 -9.85
N PRO A 109 -1.98 5.57 -11.12
CA PRO A 109 -1.88 4.27 -11.76
C PRO A 109 -0.85 3.38 -11.04
N THR A 110 -1.27 2.17 -10.67
CA THR A 110 -0.41 1.17 -10.02
C THR A 110 -0.92 -0.24 -10.30
N ASP A 111 0.01 -1.15 -10.61
CA ASP A 111 -0.30 -2.60 -10.71
C ASP A 111 -0.31 -3.29 -9.34
N CYS A 112 0.10 -2.57 -8.28
CA CYS A 112 0.09 -3.06 -6.91
C CYS A 112 -1.28 -2.85 -6.26
N VAL A 113 -1.83 -3.91 -5.66
CA VAL A 113 -3.06 -3.86 -4.87
C VAL A 113 -2.77 -3.81 -3.38
N VAL A 114 -3.58 -3.05 -2.64
CA VAL A 114 -3.44 -2.85 -1.18
C VAL A 114 -4.62 -3.48 -0.47
N TYR A 115 -4.40 -4.24 0.60
CA TYR A 115 -5.52 -4.78 1.40
C TYR A 115 -5.22 -4.77 2.89
N ARG A 116 -6.25 -4.52 3.70
CA ARG A 116 -6.20 -4.77 5.13
C ARG A 116 -6.68 -6.18 5.48
N ARG A 117 -5.93 -6.89 6.31
CA ARG A 117 -6.31 -8.22 6.83
C ARG A 117 -5.97 -8.32 8.33
N PRO A 118 -6.67 -9.17 9.10
CA PRO A 118 -6.43 -9.28 10.54
C PRO A 118 -5.12 -10.00 10.89
N ASN A 119 -4.62 -10.87 10.01
CA ASN A 119 -3.37 -11.62 10.19
C ASN A 119 -2.79 -12.08 8.84
N ILE A 120 -1.55 -12.57 8.87
CA ILE A 120 -0.80 -13.03 7.69
C ILE A 120 -1.52 -14.20 7.00
N ALA A 121 -2.00 -15.20 7.74
CA ALA A 121 -2.71 -16.35 7.16
C ALA A 121 -3.93 -15.92 6.32
N ASN A 122 -4.72 -14.94 6.78
CA ASN A 122 -5.83 -14.39 6.02
C ASN A 122 -5.38 -13.64 4.75
N ALA A 123 -4.24 -12.95 4.79
CA ALA A 123 -3.66 -12.28 3.62
C ALA A 123 -3.11 -13.27 2.57
N VAL A 124 -2.49 -14.36 3.02
CA VAL A 124 -2.02 -15.43 2.14
C VAL A 124 -3.20 -16.14 1.46
N ALA A 125 -4.24 -16.50 2.22
CA ALA A 125 -5.45 -17.11 1.68
C ALA A 125 -6.14 -16.19 0.64
N HIS A 126 -6.17 -14.88 0.91
CA HIS A 126 -6.68 -13.89 -0.02
C HIS A 126 -5.88 -13.84 -1.33
N SER A 127 -4.56 -13.84 -1.26
CA SER A 127 -3.68 -13.87 -2.43
C SER A 127 -3.93 -15.10 -3.30
N ALA A 128 -4.15 -16.27 -2.68
CA ALA A 128 -4.35 -17.52 -3.39
C ALA A 128 -5.71 -17.57 -4.13
N LEU A 129 -6.74 -16.91 -3.59
CA LEU A 129 -8.07 -16.85 -4.22
C LEU A 129 -8.15 -15.83 -5.35
N ASN A 130 -7.48 -14.70 -5.21
CA ASN A 130 -7.53 -13.58 -6.17
C ASN A 130 -6.31 -13.56 -7.13
N GLY A 131 -5.63 -14.69 -7.29
CA GLY A 131 -4.27 -14.84 -7.81
C GLY A 131 -3.99 -14.51 -9.28
N LEU A 132 -4.62 -13.50 -9.87
CA LEU A 132 -4.12 -12.86 -11.08
C LEU A 132 -4.21 -11.33 -10.92
N PRO A 133 -3.14 -10.58 -11.21
CA PRO A 133 -3.33 -9.17 -11.58
C PRO A 133 -4.30 -9.18 -12.77
N VAL A 134 -5.46 -8.57 -12.60
CA VAL A 134 -6.35 -8.31 -13.73
C VAL A 134 -5.56 -7.38 -14.63
N LYS A 135 -4.99 -7.91 -15.72
CA LYS A 135 -4.64 -7.06 -16.86
C LYS A 135 -5.94 -6.39 -17.23
N VAL A 136 -6.02 -5.08 -17.02
CA VAL A 136 -7.07 -4.26 -17.61
C VAL A 136 -6.97 -4.54 -19.10
N VAL A 137 -7.92 -5.32 -19.61
CA VAL A 137 -8.09 -5.48 -21.04
C VAL A 137 -8.59 -4.11 -21.48
N GLU A 138 -7.73 -3.34 -22.15
CA GLU A 138 -8.20 -2.15 -22.86
C GLU A 138 -9.35 -2.61 -23.76
N PRO A 139 -10.52 -1.95 -23.70
CA PRO A 139 -11.64 -2.36 -24.53
C PRO A 139 -11.19 -2.29 -25.99
N GLU A 140 -11.32 -3.40 -26.72
CA GLU A 140 -11.08 -3.40 -28.16
C GLU A 140 -12.00 -2.35 -28.79
N GLU A 141 -11.41 -1.35 -29.43
CA GLU A 141 -12.16 -0.44 -30.29
C GLU A 141 -12.73 -1.25 -31.45
N ASP A 142 -14.06 -1.42 -31.48
CA ASP A 142 -14.76 -1.95 -32.65
C ASP A 142 -14.91 -0.82 -33.69
N PRO A 143 -14.33 -0.94 -34.90
CA PRO A 143 -14.48 0.06 -35.94
C PRO A 143 -15.83 -0.15 -36.65
N GLY A 144 -16.87 0.53 -36.17
CA GLY A 144 -18.22 0.41 -36.71
C GLY A 144 -19.00 1.72 -36.69
N GLU A 145 -18.70 2.57 -37.66
CA GLU A 145 -19.38 3.83 -37.99
C GLU A 145 -20.92 3.67 -38.18
N VAL A 146 -21.72 4.53 -37.55
CA VAL A 146 -22.98 5.02 -38.13
C VAL A 146 -23.32 6.43 -37.61
N ASP A 147 -23.36 7.37 -38.56
CA ASP A 147 -23.84 8.74 -38.47
C ASP A 147 -25.24 8.87 -37.83
N VAL A 148 -25.42 9.79 -36.86
CA VAL A 148 -26.61 10.65 -36.78
C VAL A 148 -26.26 12.03 -36.22
N ALA A 149 -26.70 13.04 -36.96
CA ALA A 149 -26.44 14.47 -36.81
C ALA A 149 -27.08 15.18 -35.59
N VAL A 150 -26.31 16.15 -35.07
CA VAL A 150 -26.67 17.50 -34.55
C VAL A 150 -27.62 17.65 -33.36
N GLY A 151 -27.09 18.27 -32.30
CA GLY A 151 -27.84 18.99 -31.27
C GLY A 151 -26.93 19.60 -30.20
N ASP A 152 -26.79 20.92 -30.21
CA ASP A 152 -26.03 21.77 -29.28
C ASP A 152 -26.20 21.41 -27.79
N SER A 153 -25.12 21.41 -26.99
CA SER A 153 -24.70 22.59 -26.22
C SER A 153 -23.67 22.26 -25.11
N ALA A 154 -22.62 23.08 -25.09
CA ALA A 154 -21.90 23.65 -23.94
C ALA A 154 -20.99 22.77 -23.02
N ALA A 155 -19.69 22.90 -23.33
CA ALA A 155 -18.58 23.26 -22.43
C ALA A 155 -18.16 22.30 -21.28
N TYR A 156 -17.10 21.53 -21.54
CA TYR A 156 -16.16 21.07 -20.52
C TYR A 156 -15.15 22.19 -20.25
N ASP A 157 -15.13 22.70 -19.01
CA ASP A 157 -14.09 23.64 -18.57
C ASP A 157 -12.73 22.95 -18.50
N GLN A 158 -11.75 23.58 -19.14
CA GLN A 158 -10.36 23.17 -19.19
C GLN A 158 -9.67 23.44 -17.84
N PHE A 159 -9.01 22.42 -17.30
CA PHE A 159 -7.96 22.62 -16.30
C PHE A 159 -6.83 23.46 -16.92
N THR A 160 -6.59 24.65 -16.36
CA THR A 160 -5.37 25.41 -16.63
C THR A 160 -4.43 25.18 -15.44
N ILE A 161 -3.34 24.44 -15.68
CA ILE A 161 -2.25 24.33 -14.72
C ILE A 161 -1.39 25.57 -14.95
N GLU A 162 -1.38 26.52 -14.01
CA GLU A 162 -0.36 27.57 -14.00
C GLU A 162 0.97 26.93 -13.56
N GLU A 163 1.88 26.74 -14.51
CA GLU A 163 3.30 26.53 -14.24
C GLU A 163 3.85 27.79 -13.57
N VAL A 164 4.03 27.77 -12.25
CA VAL A 164 4.86 28.76 -11.57
C VAL A 164 6.32 28.31 -11.72
N LEU A 165 6.95 28.72 -12.82
CA LEU A 165 8.41 28.70 -12.94
C LEU A 165 8.97 29.80 -12.01
N PRO A 166 9.89 29.49 -11.08
CA PRO A 166 10.59 30.55 -10.35
C PRO A 166 11.52 31.31 -11.31
N GLU A 167 11.35 32.63 -11.39
CA GLU A 167 12.27 33.53 -12.11
C GLU A 167 13.67 33.47 -11.47
N PRO A 168 14.74 33.44 -12.28
CA PRO A 168 16.09 33.61 -11.77
C PRO A 168 16.44 35.10 -11.62
N GLU A 169 17.53 35.33 -10.89
CA GLU A 169 18.34 36.57 -10.79
C GLU A 169 18.07 37.45 -9.54
N ALA A 170 19.06 38.10 -8.93
CA ALA A 170 20.38 38.49 -9.43
C ALA A 170 21.43 38.46 -8.31
N GLU A 171 22.69 38.17 -8.67
CA GLU A 171 23.85 38.56 -7.87
C GLU A 171 23.95 40.10 -7.82
N GLU A 172 24.08 40.67 -6.62
CA GLU A 172 24.52 42.05 -6.46
C GLU A 172 25.95 42.10 -5.86
N PRO A 173 26.76 43.09 -6.25
CA PRO A 173 28.21 43.00 -6.26
C PRO A 173 28.86 43.31 -4.90
N VAL A 174 30.06 42.75 -4.76
CA VAL A 174 31.11 42.85 -3.71
C VAL A 174 30.99 43.96 -2.67
#